data_AF-A0A6A6PW47-F1
#
_entry.id   AF-A0A6A6PW47-F1
#
_cell.length_a   1.000
_cell.length_b   1.000
_cell.length_c   1.000
_cell.angle_alpha   90.00
_cell.angle_beta   90.00
_cell.angle_gamma   90.00
#
_symmetry.space_group_name_H-M   'P 1'
#
loop_
_entity.id
_entity.type
_entity.pdbx_description
1 polymer ?
#
loop_
_entity_poly.entity_id
_entity_poly.type
_entity_poly.pdbx_seq_one_letter_code
_entity_poly.pdbx_strand_id
1 'polypeptide(L)'
;MLNGKKSVLVINGPNLNLLGTREPQIYGHETLADVEASGKKQAESLNAAIDFMQSNWEGAIIDRIHAARTDGTDGIVINPGGFTHTSVAIRDALLGVEIPFVELHVSNVHSREPWRHHSYFSDKAKAIIVG
;
A
#
# COMPACT_ATOMS: atom_id res chain seq x y z
N MET A 1 -22.85 1.40 -3.49
CA MET A 1 -22.25 1.06 -2.18
C MET A 1 -22.32 -0.44 -2.01
N LEU A 2 -21.20 -1.10 -1.68
CA LEU A 2 -21.13 -2.54 -1.42
C LEU A 2 -21.90 -2.88 -0.12
N ASN A 3 -23.22 -3.05 -0.17
CA ASN A 3 -24.07 -3.53 0.94
C ASN A 3 -23.78 -2.96 2.36
N GLY A 4 -23.29 -1.72 2.48
CA GLY A 4 -22.92 -1.11 3.77
C GLY A 4 -21.61 -1.59 4.40
N LYS A 5 -20.82 -2.42 3.70
CA LYS A 5 -19.47 -2.81 4.12
C LYS A 5 -18.47 -1.70 3.82
N LYS A 6 -17.51 -1.49 4.74
CA LYS A 6 -16.36 -0.64 4.49
C LYS A 6 -15.40 -1.31 3.49
N SER A 7 -14.87 -0.55 2.55
CA SER A 7 -13.97 -1.04 1.50
C SER A 7 -12.56 -0.44 1.64
N VAL A 8 -11.53 -1.29 1.63
CA VAL A 8 -10.13 -0.88 1.69
C VAL A 8 -9.39 -1.32 0.44
N LEU A 9 -8.63 -0.42 -0.16
CA LEU A 9 -7.70 -0.74 -1.24
C LEU A 9 -6.28 -0.85 -0.68
N VAL A 10 -5.61 -1.96 -0.96
CA VAL A 10 -4.19 -2.16 -0.65
C VAL A 10 -3.37 -2.01 -1.93
N ILE A 11 -2.42 -1.09 -1.93
CA ILE A 11 -1.52 -0.81 -3.05
C ILE A 11 -0.08 -1.19 -2.68
N ASN A 12 0.53 -2.03 -3.50
CA ASN A 12 1.91 -2.44 -3.40
C ASN A 12 2.72 -1.90 -4.59
N GLY A 13 3.75 -1.12 -4.28
CA GLY A 13 4.66 -0.53 -5.25
C GLY A 13 5.65 -1.53 -5.86
N PRO A 14 6.72 -1.00 -6.48
CA PRO A 14 7.65 -1.80 -7.25
C PRO A 14 8.42 -2.81 -6.41
N ASN A 15 8.73 -3.94 -7.03
CA ASN A 15 9.46 -5.09 -6.52
C ASN A 15 8.76 -5.90 -5.42
N LEU A 16 7.61 -5.47 -4.89
CA LEU A 16 6.87 -6.24 -3.88
C LEU A 16 6.25 -7.52 -4.45
N ASN A 17 6.10 -7.63 -5.77
CA ASN A 17 5.79 -8.91 -6.42
C ASN A 17 6.88 -9.98 -6.24
N LEU A 18 8.05 -9.62 -5.72
CA LEU A 18 9.16 -10.54 -5.44
C LEU A 18 9.22 -10.98 -3.97
N LEU A 19 8.24 -10.60 -3.13
CA LEU A 19 8.13 -11.08 -1.75
C LEU A 19 8.16 -12.62 -1.70
N GLY A 20 8.78 -13.16 -0.65
CA GLY A 20 8.98 -14.61 -0.45
C GLY A 20 10.05 -15.26 -1.33
N THR A 21 10.53 -14.59 -2.39
CA THR A 21 11.57 -15.14 -3.29
C THR A 21 12.89 -14.38 -3.24
N ARG A 22 12.85 -13.07 -2.97
CA ARG A 22 14.03 -12.21 -2.89
C ARG A 22 14.41 -11.91 -1.44
N GLU A 23 15.68 -12.12 -1.10
CA GLU A 23 16.26 -11.76 0.21
C GLU A 23 15.33 -12.14 1.40
N PRO A 24 14.86 -13.40 1.50
CA PRO A 24 13.78 -13.78 2.44
C PRO A 24 14.16 -13.58 3.92
N GLN A 25 15.46 -13.50 4.23
CA GLN A 25 15.96 -13.15 5.56
C GLN A 25 15.61 -11.72 5.98
N ILE A 26 15.32 -10.82 5.03
CA ILE A 26 14.95 -9.41 5.26
C ILE A 26 13.44 -9.22 5.14
N TYR A 27 12.81 -9.86 4.15
CA TYR A 27 11.41 -9.60 3.80
C TYR A 27 10.43 -10.69 4.24
N GLY A 28 10.92 -11.76 4.86
CA GLY A 28 10.13 -12.94 5.21
C GLY A 28 9.99 -13.92 4.04
N HIS A 29 9.42 -15.07 4.36
CA HIS A 29 9.16 -16.15 3.40
C HIS A 29 7.76 -16.08 2.77
N GLU A 30 6.88 -15.23 3.29
CA GLU A 30 5.54 -15.07 2.75
C GLU A 30 5.58 -14.35 1.40
N THR A 31 4.86 -14.89 0.42
CA THR A 31 4.69 -14.26 -0.88
C THR A 31 3.61 -13.17 -0.79
N LEU A 32 3.56 -12.31 -1.80
CA LEU A 32 2.48 -11.32 -1.88
C LEU A 32 1.10 -11.99 -1.94
N ALA A 33 0.98 -13.13 -2.61
CA ALA A 33 -0.27 -13.90 -2.68
C ALA A 33 -0.72 -14.43 -1.30
N ASP A 34 0.23 -14.85 -0.45
CA ASP A 34 -0.06 -15.29 0.91
C ASP A 34 -0.61 -14.14 1.77
N VAL A 35 0.01 -12.96 1.65
CA VAL A 35 -0.45 -11.73 2.33
C VAL A 35 -1.84 -11.33 1.86
N GLU A 36 -2.11 -11.38 0.55
CA GLU A 36 -3.44 -11.09 0.00
C GLU A 36 -4.50 -12.05 0.53
N ALA A 37 -4.19 -13.35 0.56
CA ALA A 37 -5.11 -14.37 1.07
C ALA A 37 -5.41 -14.16 2.57
N SER A 38 -4.38 -13.87 3.37
CA SER A 38 -4.51 -13.55 4.79
C SER A 38 -5.35 -12.29 5.01
N GLY A 39 -5.08 -11.22 4.27
CA GLY A 39 -5.81 -9.96 4.34
C GLY A 39 -7.29 -10.10 3.95
N LYS A 40 -7.61 -10.89 2.92
CA LYS A 40 -9.01 -11.21 2.53
C LYS A 40 -9.76 -11.90 3.67
N LYS A 41 -9.15 -12.93 4.26
CA LYS A 41 -9.73 -13.66 5.40
C LYS A 41 -9.97 -12.73 6.61
N GLN A 42 -9.02 -11.84 6.89
CA GLN A 42 -9.16 -10.87 7.99
C GLN A 42 -10.29 -9.87 7.70
N ALA A 43 -10.35 -9.30 6.49
CA ALA A 43 -11.40 -8.36 6.10
C ALA A 43 -12.79 -8.99 6.19
N GLU A 44 -12.94 -10.24 5.75
CA GLU A 44 -14.18 -11.00 5.89
C GLU A 44 -14.63 -11.12 7.35
N SER A 45 -13.71 -11.44 8.27
CA SER A 45 -14.00 -11.52 9.71
C SER A 45 -14.44 -10.19 10.33
N LEU A 46 -14.08 -9.07 9.70
CA LEU A 46 -14.42 -7.71 10.10
C LEU A 46 -15.66 -7.15 9.37
N ASN A 47 -16.33 -7.95 8.54
CA ASN A 47 -17.40 -7.50 7.65
C ASN A 47 -16.98 -6.32 6.73
N ALA A 48 -15.72 -6.33 6.30
CA ALA A 48 -15.15 -5.38 5.36
C ALA A 48 -14.93 -6.04 3.98
N ALA A 49 -14.74 -5.20 2.96
CA ALA A 49 -14.23 -5.59 1.66
C ALA A 49 -12.77 -5.10 1.53
N ILE A 50 -11.94 -5.88 0.84
CA ILE A 50 -10.55 -5.53 0.59
C ILE A 50 -10.19 -5.88 -0.85
N ASP A 51 -9.55 -4.94 -1.54
CA ASP A 51 -9.03 -5.09 -2.89
C ASP A 51 -7.52 -4.87 -2.89
N PHE A 52 -6.83 -5.49 -3.83
CA PHE A 52 -5.37 -5.46 -3.90
C PHE A 52 -4.90 -5.05 -5.29
N MET A 53 -3.88 -4.22 -5.33
CA MET A 53 -3.17 -3.85 -6.55
C MET A 53 -1.67 -3.89 -6.28
N GLN A 54 -0.92 -4.47 -7.21
CA GLN A 54 0.54 -4.35 -7.25
C GLN A 54 0.96 -3.82 -8.61
N SER A 55 1.93 -2.90 -8.64
CA SER A 55 2.57 -2.50 -9.89
C SER A 55 4.00 -2.02 -9.71
N ASN A 56 4.82 -2.32 -10.72
CA ASN A 56 6.15 -1.74 -10.89
C ASN A 56 6.12 -0.37 -11.59
N TRP A 57 4.96 0.04 -12.11
CA TRP A 57 4.77 1.25 -12.90
C TRP A 57 4.08 2.33 -12.07
N GLU A 58 4.73 3.47 -11.90
CA GLU A 58 4.21 4.61 -11.13
C GLU A 58 2.85 5.09 -11.66
N GLY A 59 2.72 5.27 -12.98
CA GLY A 59 1.46 5.71 -13.60
C GLY A 59 0.28 4.77 -13.32
N ALA A 60 0.51 3.45 -13.28
CA ALA A 60 -0.55 2.50 -12.97
C ALA A 60 -1.06 2.65 -11.52
N ILE A 61 -0.16 2.95 -10.58
CA ILE A 61 -0.53 3.22 -9.18
C ILE A 61 -1.37 4.49 -9.10
N ILE A 62 -0.95 5.55 -9.81
CA ILE A 62 -1.69 6.81 -9.90
C ILE A 62 -3.09 6.58 -10.48
N ASP A 63 -3.20 5.84 -11.59
CA ASP A 63 -4.49 5.54 -12.22
C ASP A 63 -5.42 4.76 -11.29
N ARG A 64 -4.87 3.78 -10.54
CA ARG A 64 -5.67 3.04 -9.56
C ARG A 64 -6.14 3.92 -8.40
N ILE A 65 -5.30 4.83 -7.92
CA ILE A 65 -5.67 5.82 -6.89
C ILE A 65 -6.81 6.69 -7.42
N HIS A 66 -6.71 7.22 -8.64
CA HIS A 66 -7.79 8.02 -9.25
C HIS A 66 -9.10 7.24 -9.35
N ALA A 67 -9.05 5.96 -9.76
CA ALA A 67 -10.24 5.12 -9.84
C ALA A 67 -10.91 4.90 -8.45
N ALA A 68 -10.11 4.83 -7.38
CA ALA A 68 -10.59 4.64 -6.02
C ALA A 68 -11.56 5.75 -5.57
N ARG A 69 -11.42 6.96 -6.13
CA ARG A 69 -12.30 8.11 -5.84
C ARG A 69 -13.78 7.81 -6.09
N THR A 70 -14.10 6.93 -7.04
CA THR A 70 -15.49 6.70 -7.49
C THR A 70 -15.94 5.25 -7.37
N ASP A 71 -15.06 4.31 -7.04
CA ASP A 71 -15.38 2.87 -6.98
C ASP A 71 -15.96 2.42 -5.62
N GLY A 72 -16.04 3.33 -4.64
CA GLY A 72 -16.54 3.06 -3.30
C GLY A 72 -15.47 2.64 -2.30
N THR A 73 -14.19 2.86 -2.61
CA THR A 73 -13.09 2.74 -1.65
C THR A 73 -13.23 3.76 -0.50
N ASP A 74 -13.23 3.31 0.75
CA ASP A 74 -13.30 4.15 1.95
C ASP A 74 -11.91 4.50 2.51
N GLY A 75 -10.88 3.72 2.19
CA GLY A 75 -9.52 3.90 2.71
C GLY A 75 -8.47 3.18 1.89
N ILE A 76 -7.23 3.68 1.93
CA ILE A 76 -6.08 3.11 1.21
C ILE A 76 -5.01 2.67 2.21
N VAL A 77 -4.46 1.48 2.02
CA VAL A 77 -3.18 1.09 2.63
C VAL A 77 -2.17 1.01 1.50
N ILE A 78 -1.04 1.71 1.61
CA ILE A 78 -0.03 1.73 0.55
C ILE A 78 1.34 1.40 1.11
N ASN A 79 2.01 0.43 0.49
CA ASN A 79 3.44 0.26 0.55
C ASN A 79 4.04 0.72 -0.79
N PRO A 80 4.53 1.95 -0.91
CA PRO A 80 5.01 2.47 -2.19
C PRO A 80 6.34 1.84 -2.64
N GLY A 81 6.94 0.95 -1.83
CA GLY A 81 8.24 0.35 -2.13
C GLY A 81 9.31 1.41 -2.37
N GLY A 82 10.05 1.31 -3.48
CA GLY A 82 11.05 2.31 -3.85
C GLY A 82 10.48 3.72 -4.06
N PHE A 83 9.21 3.84 -4.44
CA PHE A 83 8.59 5.14 -4.73
C PHE A 83 8.34 5.98 -3.48
N THR A 84 8.41 5.39 -2.29
CA THR A 84 8.28 6.09 -1.00
C THR A 84 9.18 7.31 -0.94
N HIS A 85 10.40 7.14 -1.48
CA HIS A 85 11.49 8.09 -1.34
C HIS A 85 11.65 9.02 -2.56
N THR A 86 10.79 8.87 -3.58
CA THR A 86 10.98 9.56 -4.87
C THR A 86 9.71 10.17 -5.46
N SER A 87 8.52 9.61 -5.19
CA SER A 87 7.31 9.95 -5.93
C SER A 87 6.48 11.03 -5.27
N VAL A 88 6.67 12.27 -5.71
CA VAL A 88 5.72 13.36 -5.46
C VAL A 88 4.41 13.11 -6.24
N ALA A 89 4.47 12.45 -7.39
CA ALA A 89 3.30 12.20 -8.23
C ALA A 89 2.26 11.29 -7.55
N ILE A 90 2.68 10.19 -6.91
CA ILE A 90 1.77 9.32 -6.15
C ILE A 90 1.24 10.07 -4.91
N ARG A 91 2.08 10.89 -4.25
CA ARG A 91 1.63 11.73 -3.12
C ARG A 91 0.49 12.65 -3.55
N ASP A 92 0.65 13.35 -4.67
CA ASP A 92 -0.37 14.29 -5.16
C ASP A 92 -1.64 13.56 -5.62
N ALA A 93 -1.53 12.35 -6.18
CA ALA A 93 -2.67 11.51 -6.49
C ALA A 93 -3.47 11.13 -5.23
N LEU A 94 -2.79 10.71 -4.15
CA LEU A 94 -3.45 10.38 -2.87
C LEU A 94 -4.17 11.59 -2.27
N LEU A 95 -3.55 12.77 -2.32
CA LEU A 95 -4.16 14.00 -1.84
C LEU A 95 -5.35 14.43 -2.70
N GLY A 96 -5.26 14.27 -4.03
CA GLY A 96 -6.28 14.70 -4.99
C GLY A 96 -7.58 13.89 -4.94
N VAL A 97 -7.54 12.66 -4.40
CA VAL A 97 -8.75 11.84 -4.22
C VAL A 97 -9.41 11.99 -2.85
N GLU A 98 -8.73 12.64 -1.90
CA GLU A 98 -9.22 12.91 -0.53
C GLU A 98 -9.62 11.64 0.27
N ILE A 99 -9.13 10.46 -0.14
CA ILE A 99 -9.32 9.20 0.58
C ILE A 99 -8.23 9.08 1.66
N PRO A 100 -8.58 8.79 2.93
CA PRO A 100 -7.58 8.60 3.97
C PRO A 100 -6.68 7.40 3.65
N PHE A 101 -5.37 7.55 3.85
CA PHE A 101 -4.43 6.47 3.62
C PHE A 101 -3.49 6.20 4.80
N VAL A 102 -3.03 4.94 4.89
CA VAL A 102 -1.99 4.47 5.80
C VAL A 102 -0.77 4.09 4.97
N GLU A 103 0.39 4.58 5.38
CA GLU A 103 1.68 4.17 4.82
C GLU A 103 2.18 2.91 5.54
N LEU A 104 2.64 1.92 4.78
CA LEU A 104 3.11 0.65 5.30
C LEU A 104 4.45 0.24 4.69
N HIS A 105 5.36 -0.25 5.52
CA HIS A 105 6.64 -0.82 5.12
C HIS A 105 6.88 -2.16 5.81
N VAL A 106 7.08 -3.22 5.03
CA VAL A 106 7.40 -4.56 5.56
C VAL A 106 8.74 -4.56 6.29
N SER A 107 9.75 -3.84 5.79
CA SER A 107 11.05 -3.73 6.44
C SER A 107 11.14 -2.46 7.27
N ASN A 108 11.94 -2.46 8.34
CA ASN A 108 12.27 -1.23 9.06
C ASN A 108 13.09 -0.26 8.19
N VAL A 109 12.45 0.76 7.63
CA VAL A 109 13.14 1.74 6.75
C VAL A 109 14.16 2.60 7.50
N HIS A 110 14.00 2.79 8.80
CA HIS A 110 14.90 3.60 9.63
C HIS A 110 16.21 2.87 9.98
N SER A 111 16.23 1.54 9.95
CA SER A 111 17.46 0.75 10.12
C SER A 111 18.23 0.54 8.81
N ARG A 112 17.74 1.12 7.71
CA ARG A 112 18.30 0.98 6.37
C ARG A 112 19.02 2.26 5.93
N GLU A 113 19.39 2.33 4.66
CA GLU A 113 20.21 3.40 4.11
C GLU A 113 19.55 4.78 4.28
N PRO A 114 20.33 5.87 4.44
CA PRO A 114 19.78 7.20 4.80
C PRO A 114 18.72 7.73 3.85
N TRP A 115 18.81 7.44 2.56
CA TRP A 115 17.80 7.87 1.58
C TRP A 115 16.44 7.20 1.79
N ARG A 116 16.35 6.12 2.56
CA ARG A 116 15.09 5.48 2.93
C ARG A 116 14.39 6.13 4.13
N HIS A 117 15.07 7.03 4.83
CA HIS A 117 14.51 7.67 6.02
C HIS A 117 13.52 8.78 5.67
N HIS A 118 13.56 9.28 4.42
CA HIS A 118 12.62 10.26 3.92
C HIS A 118 11.47 9.60 3.16
N SER A 119 10.23 9.98 3.49
CA SER A 119 9.03 9.57 2.78
C SER A 119 8.25 10.80 2.32
N TYR A 120 7.84 10.81 1.06
CA TYR A 120 6.90 11.81 0.52
C TYR A 120 5.45 11.56 0.97
N PHE A 121 5.19 10.58 1.83
CA PHE A 121 3.84 10.17 2.20
C PHE A 121 3.55 10.39 3.69
N SER A 122 4.57 10.23 4.52
CA SER A 122 4.46 10.17 5.99
C SER A 122 3.79 11.37 6.64
N ASP A 123 4.02 12.60 6.17
CA ASP A 123 3.39 13.81 6.74
C ASP A 123 1.90 13.95 6.41
N LYS A 124 1.39 13.16 5.47
CA LYS A 124 -0.01 13.17 5.03
C LYS A 124 -0.76 11.90 5.40
N ALA A 125 -0.05 10.81 5.68
CA ALA A 125 -0.63 9.54 6.10
C ALA A 125 -1.37 9.69 7.43
N LYS A 126 -2.45 8.91 7.62
CA LYS A 126 -3.17 8.81 8.90
C LYS A 126 -2.38 8.02 9.94
N ALA A 127 -1.57 7.08 9.48
CA ALA A 127 -0.64 6.30 10.28
C ALA A 127 0.50 5.80 9.37
N ILE A 128 1.61 5.45 10.01
CA ILE A 128 2.78 4.86 9.37
C ILE A 128 3.10 3.58 10.15
N ILE A 129 3.14 2.44 9.47
CA ILE A 129 3.49 1.15 10.06
C ILE A 129 4.76 0.66 9.39
N VAL A 130 5.78 0.35 10.18
CA VAL A 130 7.14 0.04 9.71
C VAL A 130 7.72 -1.11 10.49
N GLY A 131 8.16 -2.15 9.80
CA GLY A 131 8.86 -3.31 10.37
C GLY A 131 7.96 -4.48 10.72
#